data_AF-A0A7V1HXA6-F1
#
_entry.id   AF-A0A7V1HXA6-F1
#
_cell.length_a   1.000
_cell.length_b   1.000
_cell.length_c   1.000
_cell.angle_alpha   90.00
_cell.angle_beta   90.00
_cell.angle_gamma   90.00
#
_symmetry.space_group_name_H-M   'P 1'
#
loop_
_entity.id
_entity.type
_entity.pdbx_description
1 polymer ?
#
loop_
_entity_poly.entity_id
_entity_poly.type
_entity_poly.pdbx_seq_one_letter_code
_entity_poly.pdbx_strand_id
1 'polypeptide(L)'
;MLKHTFIENKILIKLILMPVAVFVAIYAYMAINDFIDFYQENGRYASLQHLPLKKQYSLGDYIFGEYIFFGVVAVISSIILPIRLLISVWRVYNKGHE
;
A
#
# COMPACT_ATOMS: atom_id res chain seq x y z
N MET A 1 -16.87 -20.51 10.71
CA MET A 1 -17.15 -19.76 11.95
C MET A 1 -16.07 -18.74 12.18
N LEU A 2 -16.31 -17.51 11.73
CA LEU A 2 -15.93 -16.26 12.42
C LEU A 2 -17.09 -15.30 12.15
N LYS A 3 -18.19 -15.57 12.85
CA LYS A 3 -19.57 -15.05 12.69
C LYS A 3 -19.69 -13.52 12.90
N HIS A 4 -18.57 -12.79 12.97
CA HIS A 4 -18.50 -11.38 13.34
C HIS A 4 -17.65 -10.50 12.41
N THR A 5 -17.25 -10.98 11.23
CA THR A 5 -16.72 -10.04 10.22
C THR A 5 -17.91 -9.45 9.46
N PHE A 6 -18.27 -8.18 9.69
CA PHE A 6 -19.34 -7.45 8.98
C PHE A 6 -19.28 -7.50 7.44
N ILE A 7 -18.18 -8.02 6.87
CA ILE A 7 -17.89 -8.14 5.44
C ILE A 7 -18.19 -9.56 4.90
N GLU A 8 -18.52 -10.54 5.76
CA GLU A 8 -18.71 -11.95 5.35
C GLU A 8 -19.85 -12.12 4.33
N ASN A 9 -20.99 -11.45 4.54
CA ASN A 9 -22.18 -11.52 3.68
C ASN A 9 -22.26 -10.43 2.58
N LYS A 10 -21.31 -9.49 2.52
CA LYS A 10 -21.34 -8.39 1.54
C LYS A 10 -20.40 -8.68 0.36
N ILE A 11 -20.78 -9.66 -0.46
CA ILE A 11 -20.03 -10.07 -1.67
C ILE A 11 -19.77 -8.86 -2.58
N LEU A 12 -20.72 -7.92 -2.69
CA LEU A 12 -20.56 -6.68 -3.45
C LEU A 12 -19.37 -5.84 -2.99
N ILE A 13 -19.12 -5.73 -1.68
CA ILE A 13 -17.97 -4.98 -1.16
C ILE A 13 -16.67 -5.66 -1.54
N LYS A 14 -16.61 -7.01 -1.47
CA LYS A 14 -15.41 -7.77 -1.89
C LYS A 14 -15.14 -7.62 -3.39
N LEU A 15 -16.21 -7.59 -4.19
CA LEU A 15 -16.13 -7.39 -5.63
C LEU A 15 -15.61 -5.99 -6.00
N ILE A 16 -16.02 -4.94 -5.27
CA ILE A 16 -15.54 -3.56 -5.47
C ILE A 16 -14.11 -3.39 -4.94
N LEU A 17 -13.76 -4.03 -3.83
CA LEU A 17 -12.42 -3.92 -3.25
C LEU A 17 -11.32 -4.54 -4.13
N MET A 18 -11.64 -5.55 -4.94
CA MET A 18 -10.67 -6.14 -5.88
C MET A 18 -10.10 -5.13 -6.90
N PRO A 19 -10.92 -4.44 -7.72
CA PRO A 19 -10.42 -3.42 -8.65
C PRO A 19 -9.82 -2.22 -7.91
N VAL A 20 -10.39 -1.81 -6.77
CA VAL A 20 -9.81 -0.74 -5.95
C VAL A 20 -8.39 -1.08 -5.51
N ALA A 21 -8.12 -2.32 -5.11
CA ALA A 21 -6.78 -2.74 -4.71
C ALA A 21 -5.77 -2.64 -5.88
N VAL A 22 -6.20 -2.94 -7.10
CA VAL A 22 -5.37 -2.76 -8.31
C VAL A 22 -5.06 -1.28 -8.55
N PHE A 23 -6.06 -0.39 -8.44
CA PHE A 23 -5.83 1.05 -8.56
C PHE A 23 -4.89 1.58 -7.47
N VAL A 24 -5.04 1.10 -6.23
CA VAL A 24 -4.13 1.46 -5.12
C VAL A 24 -2.71 0.96 -5.39
N ALA A 25 -2.54 -0.23 -5.96
CA ALA A 25 -1.21 -0.75 -6.32
C ALA A 25 -0.51 0.14 -7.34
N ILE A 26 -1.23 0.54 -8.39
CA ILE A 26 -0.73 1.45 -9.44
C ILE A 26 -0.38 2.80 -8.83
N TYR A 27 -1.27 3.38 -8.03
CA TYR A 27 -1.04 4.67 -7.39
C TYR A 27 0.17 4.64 -6.45
N ALA A 28 0.28 3.61 -5.60
CA ALA A 28 1.42 3.45 -4.71
C ALA A 28 2.74 3.30 -5.48
N TYR A 29 2.73 2.57 -6.59
CA TYR A 29 3.89 2.45 -7.47
C TYR A 29 4.27 3.81 -8.08
N MET A 30 3.31 4.56 -8.60
CA MET A 30 3.56 5.91 -9.16
C MET A 30 4.13 6.85 -8.09
N ALA A 31 3.51 6.89 -6.91
CA ALA A 31 3.96 7.73 -5.80
C ALA A 31 5.39 7.40 -5.31
N ILE A 32 5.82 6.13 -5.43
CA ILE A 32 7.22 5.75 -5.14
C ILE A 32 8.16 6.35 -6.18
N ASN A 33 7.82 6.25 -7.47
CA ASN A 33 8.65 6.79 -8.54
C ASN A 33 8.72 8.31 -8.46
N ASP A 34 7.58 9.00 -8.30
CA ASP A 34 7.54 10.46 -8.16
C ASP A 34 8.42 10.96 -7.00
N PHE A 35 8.41 10.23 -5.89
CA PHE A 35 9.28 10.55 -4.74
C PHE A 35 10.75 10.32 -5.05
N ILE A 36 11.10 9.20 -5.67
CA ILE A 36 12.48 8.90 -6.07
C ILE A 36 13.00 9.97 -7.03
N ASP A 37 12.18 10.36 -8.02
CA ASP A 37 12.53 11.37 -9.02
C ASP A 37 12.69 12.75 -8.38
N PHE A 38 11.77 13.16 -7.51
CA PHE A 38 11.89 14.40 -6.73
C PHE A 38 13.21 14.46 -5.94
N TYR A 39 13.59 13.34 -5.33
CA TYR A 39 14.83 13.22 -4.56
C TYR A 39 16.09 13.23 -5.42
N GLN A 40 16.03 12.71 -6.65
CA GLN A 40 17.12 12.77 -7.62
C GLN A 40 17.31 14.18 -8.18
N GLU A 41 16.22 14.87 -8.51
CA GLU A 41 16.25 16.20 -9.12
C GLU A 41 16.66 17.30 -8.13
N ASN A 42 16.07 17.30 -6.93
CA ASN A 42 16.27 18.37 -5.96
C ASN A 42 17.38 18.05 -4.95
N GLY A 43 17.82 16.78 -4.88
CA GLY A 43 18.74 16.29 -3.88
C GLY A 43 18.06 15.95 -2.55
N ARG A 44 18.56 14.90 -1.87
CA ARG A 44 17.96 14.30 -0.67
C ARG A 44 17.64 15.23 0.51
N TYR A 45 18.22 16.43 0.52
CA TYR A 45 18.19 17.33 1.67
C TYR A 45 17.62 18.71 1.35
N ALA A 46 17.13 18.94 0.13
CA ALA A 46 16.59 20.24 -0.28
C ALA A 46 15.45 20.72 0.63
N SER A 47 14.54 19.82 1.01
CA SER A 47 13.43 20.12 1.91
C SER A 47 13.85 20.34 3.37
N LEU A 48 15.11 20.04 3.71
CA LEU A 48 15.64 20.05 5.07
C LEU A 48 16.70 21.15 5.29
N GLN A 49 16.93 22.04 4.32
CA GLN A 49 18.00 23.06 4.37
C GLN A 49 17.95 23.97 5.60
N HIS A 50 16.78 24.11 6.25
CA HIS A 50 16.60 24.88 7.49
C HIS A 50 17.20 24.22 8.75
N LEU A 51 17.60 22.94 8.68
CA LEU A 51 18.17 22.20 9.81
C LEU A 51 19.70 22.25 9.85
N PRO A 52 20.35 21.99 10.99
CA PRO A 52 21.80 21.78 11.03
C PRO A 52 22.23 20.61 10.15
N LEU A 53 23.37 20.74 9.46
CA LEU A 53 23.86 19.78 8.45
C LEU A 53 23.81 18.31 8.92
N LYS A 54 24.27 18.03 10.15
CA LYS A 54 24.24 16.67 10.74
C LYS A 54 22.82 16.09 10.86
N LYS A 55 21.82 16.93 11.17
CA LYS A 55 20.42 16.52 11.26
C LYS A 55 19.79 16.37 9.87
N GLN A 56 20.20 17.20 8.90
CA GLN A 56 19.73 17.07 7.51
C GLN A 56 20.03 15.68 6.95
N TYR A 57 21.29 15.24 7.07
CA TYR A 57 21.71 13.92 6.58
C TYR A 57 20.94 12.78 7.26
N SER A 58 20.95 12.75 8.59
CA SER A 58 20.30 11.68 9.35
C SER A 58 18.79 11.60 9.11
N LEU A 59 18.12 12.74 8.97
CA LEU A 59 16.68 12.78 8.77
C LEU A 59 16.29 12.51 7.31
N GLY A 60 17.08 12.99 6.35
CA GLY A 60 16.84 12.74 4.92
C GLY A 60 16.98 11.26 4.58
N ASP A 61 18.04 10.59 5.07
CA ASP A 61 18.20 9.14 4.87
C ASP A 61 17.11 8.33 5.56
N TYR A 62 16.66 8.76 6.76
CA TYR A 62 15.54 8.13 7.46
C TYR A 62 14.23 8.25 6.67
N ILE A 63 13.86 9.46 6.24
CA ILE A 63 12.62 9.70 5.48
C ILE A 63 12.64 8.90 4.18
N PHE A 64 13.77 8.89 3.48
CA PHE A 64 13.92 8.10 2.26
C PHE A 64 13.73 6.62 2.53
N GLY A 65 14.41 6.07 3.54
CA GLY A 65 14.30 4.66 3.91
C GLY A 65 12.87 4.26 4.28
N GLU A 66 12.21 5.00 5.16
CA GLU A 66 10.84 4.72 5.59
C GLU A 66 9.84 4.86 4.45
N TYR A 67 9.96 5.88 3.60
CA TYR A 67 9.06 6.08 2.46
C TYR A 67 9.15 4.91 1.48
N ILE A 68 10.35 4.45 1.15
CA ILE A 68 10.55 3.29 0.27
C ILE A 68 10.05 2.02 0.95
N PHE A 69 10.36 1.81 2.23
CA PHE A 69 9.93 0.62 2.96
C PHE A 69 8.40 0.50 2.98
N PHE A 70 7.70 1.54 3.43
CA PHE A 70 6.24 1.51 3.48
C PHE A 70 5.60 1.54 2.10
N GLY A 71 6.20 2.22 1.13
CA GLY A 71 5.73 2.22 -0.25
C GLY A 71 5.74 0.82 -0.86
N VAL A 72 6.87 0.11 -0.76
CA VAL A 72 7.01 -1.26 -1.27
C VAL A 72 6.04 -2.21 -0.55
N VAL A 73 5.95 -2.11 0.78
CA VAL A 73 5.00 -2.91 1.58
C VAL A 73 3.55 -2.62 1.19
N ALA A 74 3.20 -1.37 0.88
CA ALA A 74 1.87 -0.99 0.42
C ALA A 74 1.55 -1.61 -0.94
N VAL A 75 2.48 -1.58 -1.90
CA VAL A 75 2.32 -2.24 -3.21
C VAL A 75 2.12 -3.74 -3.03
N ILE A 76 2.98 -4.41 -2.27
CA ILE A 76 2.87 -5.86 -1.99
C ILE A 76 1.51 -6.17 -1.35
N SER A 77 1.12 -5.41 -0.32
CA SER A 77 -0.14 -5.62 0.40
C SER A 77 -1.35 -5.42 -0.51
N SER A 78 -1.31 -4.42 -1.39
CA SER A 78 -2.38 -4.14 -2.36
C SER A 78 -2.53 -5.24 -3.42
N ILE A 79 -1.48 -6.00 -3.73
CA ILE A 79 -1.53 -7.17 -4.61
C ILE A 79 -2.03 -8.42 -3.84
N ILE A 80 -1.62 -8.60 -2.58
CA ILE A 80 -2.04 -9.74 -1.76
C ILE A 80 -3.53 -9.66 -1.41
N LEU A 81 -4.05 -8.44 -1.19
CA LEU A 81 -5.44 -8.19 -0.80
C LEU A 81 -6.49 -8.79 -1.77
N PRO A 82 -6.45 -8.55 -3.10
CA PRO A 82 -7.40 -9.13 -4.04
C PRO A 82 -7.29 -10.66 -4.11
N ILE A 83 -6.08 -11.24 -3.99
CA ILE A 83 -5.89 -12.70 -3.93
C ILE A 83 -6.61 -13.26 -2.70
N ARG A 84 -6.45 -12.62 -1.54
CA ARG A 84 -7.11 -13.04 -0.29
C ARG A 84 -8.63 -12.89 -0.38
N LEU A 85 -9.12 -11.84 -1.04
CA LEU A 85 -10.55 -11.63 -1.30
C LEU A 85 -11.13 -12.68 -2.24
N LEU A 86 -10.40 -13.05 -3.29
CA LEU A 86 -10.80 -14.10 -4.23
C LEU A 86 -10.97 -15.44 -3.51
N ILE A 87 -9.98 -15.84 -2.68
CA ILE A 87 -10.07 -17.05 -1.86
C ILE A 87 -11.26 -16.97 -0.89
N SER A 88 -11.55 -15.79 -0.34
CA SER A 88 -12.71 -15.59 0.54
C SER A 88 -14.03 -15.81 -0.19
N VAL A 89 -14.20 -15.27 -1.40
CA VAL A 89 -15.40 -15.46 -2.23
C VAL A 89 -15.53 -16.93 -2.63
N TRP A 90 -14.44 -17.55 -3.08
CA TRP A 90 -14.43 -18.96 -3.48
C TRP A 90 -14.80 -19.90 -2.32
N ARG A 91 -14.30 -19.63 -1.10
CA ARG A 91 -14.65 -20.39 0.10
C ARG A 91 -16.13 -20.27 0.49
N VAL A 92 -16.75 -19.11 0.28
CA VAL A 92 -18.20 -18.92 0.52
C VAL A 92 -19.01 -19.70 -0.50
N TYR A 93 -18.63 -19.64 -1.78
CA TYR A 93 -19.33 -20.37 -2.84
C TYR A 93 -19.18 -21.90 -2.70
N ASN A 94 -17.97 -22.37 -2.39
CA ASN A 94 -17.68 -23.81 -2.25
C ASN A 94 -18.16 -24.42 -0.94
N LYS A 95 -18.53 -23.62 0.07
CA LYS A 95 -19.15 -24.13 1.31
C LYS A 95 -20.64 -24.41 1.19
N GLY A 96 -21.25 -24.04 0.07
CA GLY A 96 -22.62 -24.43 -0.23
C GLY A 96 -23.64 -23.76 0.67
N HIS A 97 -24.84 -23.65 0.13
CA HIS A 97 -26.07 -23.39 0.84
C HIS A 97 -26.26 -24.41 1.99
N GLU A 98 -26.05 -23.98 3.24
CA GLU A 98 -26.83 -24.45 4.39
C GLU A 98 -27.67 -23.28 4.91
#